data_AF-A0A6H1WTW7-F1
#
_entry.id   AF-A0A6H1WTW7-F1
#
_cell.length_a   1.000
_cell.length_b   1.000
_cell.length_c   1.000
_cell.angle_alpha   90.00
_cell.angle_beta   90.00
_cell.angle_gamma   90.00
#
_symmetry.space_group_name_H-M   'P 1'
#
loop_
_entity.id
_entity.type
_entity.pdbx_description
1 polymer ?
#
loop_
_entity_poly.entity_id
_entity_poly.type
_entity_poly.pdbx_seq_one_letter_code
_entity_poly.pdbx_strand_id
1 'polypeptide(L)' 'MPNLKRAKKYASGRCEFCGEERPLVWRCRRCGFTVCQVCLSRDQKYFSCNAITWVCPNCLNWETL' A
#
# COMPACT_ATOMS: atom_id res chain seq x y z
N MET A 1 -23.10 -11.02 -10.33
CA MET A 1 -21.72 -11.55 -10.24
C MET A 1 -20.77 -10.35 -10.22
N PRO A 2 -20.08 -10.05 -9.11
CA PRO A 2 -19.21 -8.88 -9.08
C PRO A 2 -18.00 -9.16 -9.97
N ASN A 3 -17.90 -8.40 -11.06
CA ASN A 3 -16.75 -8.36 -11.97
C ASN A 3 -15.49 -8.00 -11.16
N LEU A 4 -14.73 -8.99 -10.71
CA LEU A 4 -13.38 -8.78 -10.18
C LEU A 4 -12.46 -8.37 -11.34
N LYS A 5 -12.59 -7.11 -11.78
CA LYS A 5 -11.50 -6.44 -12.51
C LYS A 5 -10.28 -6.56 -11.59
N ARG A 6 -9.27 -7.33 -12.02
CA ARG A 6 -7.98 -7.43 -11.33
C ARG A 6 -7.42 -6.01 -11.19
N ALA A 7 -7.72 -5.34 -10.09
CA ALA A 7 -7.16 -4.03 -9.79
C ALA A 7 -5.65 -4.21 -9.72
N LYS A 8 -4.91 -3.63 -10.68
CA LYS A 8 -3.45 -3.74 -10.71
C LYS A 8 -2.93 -3.33 -9.33
N LYS A 9 -2.13 -4.21 -8.70
CA LYS A 9 -1.53 -3.93 -7.38
C LYS A 9 -0.61 -2.69 -7.43
N TYR A 10 -0.14 -2.35 -8.63
CA TYR A 10 0.75 -1.25 -8.93
C TYR A 10 0.11 -0.35 -9.96
N ALA A 11 0.08 0.96 -9.67
CA ALA A 11 -0.32 1.99 -10.60
C ALA A 11 0.70 3.13 -10.54
N SER A 12 0.73 3.98 -11.57
CA SER A 12 1.31 5.31 -11.44
C SER A 12 0.36 6.19 -10.63
N GLY A 13 0.89 6.99 -9.73
CA GLY A 13 0.06 7.85 -8.90
C GLY A 13 0.85 8.56 -7.80
N ARG A 14 0.13 9.36 -7.02
CA ARG A 14 0.68 10.08 -5.89
C ARG A 14 0.82 9.16 -4.69
N CYS A 15 1.98 9.19 -4.04
CA CYS A 15 2.21 8.57 -2.74
C CYS A 15 1.57 9.45 -1.66
N GLU A 16 0.68 8.92 -0.84
CA GLU A 16 0.08 9.66 0.28
C GLU A 16 1.06 9.83 1.45
N PHE A 17 2.14 9.05 1.49
CA PHE A 17 3.15 9.15 2.55
C PHE A 17 4.17 10.27 2.31
N CYS A 18 4.79 10.33 1.12
CA CYS A 18 5.75 11.39 0.79
C CYS A 18 5.15 12.54 -0.02
N GLY A 19 3.93 12.39 -0.52
CA GLY A 19 3.25 13.39 -1.36
C GLY A 19 3.72 13.44 -2.81
N GLU A 20 4.73 12.67 -3.21
CA GLU A 20 5.28 12.69 -4.58
C GLU A 20 4.52 11.77 -5.54
N GLU A 21 4.46 12.19 -6.81
CA GLU A 21 4.00 11.34 -7.91
C GLU A 21 5.09 10.37 -8.34
N ARG A 22 4.76 9.08 -8.32
CA ARG A 22 5.68 8.01 -8.70
C ARG A 22 5.03 7.09 -9.74
N PRO A 23 5.80 6.55 -10.69
CA PRO A 23 5.28 5.64 -11.70
C PRO A 23 4.85 4.29 -11.11
N LEU A 24 5.36 3.94 -9.93
CA LEU A 24 5.05 2.72 -9.20
C LEU A 24 4.64 3.06 -7.76
N VAL A 25 3.34 3.12 -7.53
CA VAL A 25 2.72 3.16 -6.20
C VAL A 25 1.91 1.89 -5.93
N TRP A 26 2.07 1.38 -4.73
CA TRP A 26 1.25 0.33 -4.15
C TRP A 26 -0.04 0.94 -3.65
N ARG A 27 -1.18 0.36 -4.05
CA ARG A 27 -2.49 0.79 -3.61
C ARG A 27 -3.15 -0.24 -2.70
N CYS A 28 -3.57 0.18 -1.52
CA CYS A 28 -4.39 -0.63 -0.63
C CYS A 28 -5.73 -0.93 -1.29
N ARG A 29 -6.09 -2.20 -1.36
CA ARG A 29 -7.40 -2.60 -1.89
C ARG A 29 -8.55 -2.38 -0.90
N ARG A 30 -8.26 -2.17 0.38
CA ARG A 30 -9.27 -1.97 1.44
C ARG A 30 -9.58 -0.49 1.67
N CYS A 31 -8.58 0.31 2.01
CA CYS A 31 -8.79 1.76 2.27
C CYS A 31 -8.46 2.67 1.07
N GLY A 32 -7.86 2.14 0.00
CA GLY A 32 -7.42 2.94 -1.14
C GLY A 32 -6.07 3.63 -0.99
N PHE A 33 -5.42 3.54 0.18
CA PHE A 33 -4.15 4.20 0.50
C PHE A 33 -3.04 3.90 -0.50
N THR A 34 -2.32 4.91 -0.97
CA THR A 34 -1.20 4.74 -1.91
C THR A 34 0.17 5.02 -1.29
N VAL A 35 1.13 4.12 -1.51
CA VAL A 35 2.52 4.28 -1.04
C VAL A 35 3.51 3.90 -2.13
N CYS A 36 4.56 4.69 -2.34
CA CYS A 36 5.58 4.37 -3.33
C CYS A 36 6.55 3.29 -2.81
N GLN A 37 7.22 2.59 -3.73
CA GLN A 37 8.22 1.59 -3.38
C GLN A 37 9.37 2.16 -2.53
N VAL A 38 9.75 3.42 -2.74
CA VAL A 38 10.81 4.07 -1.97
C VAL A 38 10.43 4.22 -0.49
N CYS A 39 9.24 4.76 -0.21
CA CYS A 39 8.74 4.86 1.16
C CYS A 39 8.52 3.49 1.77
N LEU A 40 8.03 2.52 0.98
CA LEU A 40 7.87 1.16 1.44
C LEU A 40 9.20 0.54 1.88
N SER A 41 10.28 0.72 1.10
CA SER A 41 11.61 0.18 1.42
C SER A 41 12.32 0.95 2.54
N ARG A 42 12.19 2.28 2.58
CA ARG A 42 12.85 3.14 3.58
C ARG A 42 12.22 2.99 4.96
N ASP A 43 10.91 2.89 5.00
CA ASP A 43 10.08 2.95 6.21
C ASP A 43 9.37 1.62 6.44
N GLN A 44 9.99 0.52 6.03
CA GLN A 44 9.43 -0.84 6.05
C GLN A 44 8.86 -1.24 7.42
N LYS A 45 9.43 -0.73 8.50
CA LYS A 45 8.95 -0.91 9.89
C LYS A 45 7.53 -0.41 10.15
N TYR A 46 7.06 0.58 9.38
CA TYR A 46 5.71 1.13 9.48
C TYR A 46 4.70 0.41 8.56
N PHE A 47 5.21 -0.31 7.56
CA PHE A 47 4.41 -0.90 6.49
C PHE A 47 4.53 -2.43 6.41
N SER A 48 5.29 -3.06 7.30
CA SER A 48 5.47 -4.51 7.33
C SER A 48 5.87 -4.96 8.72
N CYS A 49 5.32 -6.09 9.17
CA CYS A 49 5.70 -6.72 10.43
C CYS A 49 6.98 -7.57 10.28
N ASN A 50 7.18 -8.19 9.10
CA ASN A 50 8.27 -9.13 8.85
C ASN A 50 9.03 -8.87 7.53
N ALA A 51 8.99 -7.65 6.97
CA ALA A 51 9.55 -7.29 5.65
C ALA A 51 9.00 -8.05 4.42
N ILE A 52 8.22 -9.13 4.64
CA ILE A 52 7.64 -9.99 3.59
C ILE A 52 6.21 -9.55 3.25
N THR A 53 5.40 -9.24 4.26
CA THR A 53 3.99 -8.89 4.09
C THR A 53 3.81 -7.38 4.24
N TRP A 54 3.35 -6.73 3.17
CA TRP A 54 2.90 -5.35 3.24
C TRP A 54 1.61 -5.25 4.06
N VAL A 55 1.66 -4.47 5.13
CA VAL A 55 0.55 -4.12 6.00
C VAL A 55 0.25 -2.64 5.80
N CYS A 56 -0.99 -2.33 5.46
CA CYS A 56 -1.40 -0.94 5.27
C CYS A 56 -1.59 -0.26 6.63
N PRO A 57 -0.94 0.90 6.90
CA PRO A 57 -1.05 1.62 8.18
C PRO A 57 -2.49 2.05 8.48
N ASN A 58 -3.26 2.37 7.44
CA ASN A 58 -4.66 2.77 7.58
C ASN A 58 -5.63 1.56 7.69
N CYS A 59 -5.16 0.34 7.42
CA CYS A 59 -5.95 -0.89 7.60
C CYS A 59 -5.44 -1.76 8.74
N LEU A 60 -4.50 -1.25 9.56
CA LEU A 60 -4.03 -1.91 10.77
C LEU A 60 -5.18 -1.95 11.80
N ASN A 61 -6.18 -2.79 11.54
CA ASN A 61 -7.07 -3.29 12.56
C ASN A 61 -6.33 -4.43 13.26
N TRP A 62 -5.69 -4.10 14.37
CA TRP A 62 -4.98 -5.03 15.26
C TRP A 62 -5.94 -6.01 15.96
N GLU A 63 -7.26 -5.90 15.77
CA GLU A 63 -8.26 -6.86 16.28
C GLU A 63 -8.41 -8.16 15.46
N THR A 64 -7.55 -8.41 14.47
CA THR A 64 -7.64 -9.65 13.64
C THR A 64 -6.32 -10.40 13.48
N LEU A 65 -5.34 -10.17 14.36
CA LEU A 65 -4.19 -11.07 14.52
C LEU A 65 -4.37 -11.92 15.77
#